data_AF-A0A9D6JDP7-F1
#
_entry.id   AF-A0A9D6JDP7-F1
#
_cell.length_a   1.000
_cell.length_b   1.000
_cell.length_c   1.000
_cell.angle_alpha   90.00
_cell.angle_beta   90.00
_cell.angle_gamma   90.00
#
_symmetry.space_group_name_H-M   'P 1'
#
loop_
_entity.id
_entity.type
_entity.pdbx_description
1 polymer ?
#
loop_
_entity_poly.entity_id
_entity_poly.type
_entity_poly.pdbx_seq_one_letter_code
_entity_poly.pdbx_strand_id
1 'polypeptide(L)'
;MWRKRGRVLAVVLMVSVLLTTGFDPAAFLQMIGGIVQQPGGNAIVDKIFLARQNRNVVDNFGFGVRPAHAALDPNELEYSVDVGPITGSASANYVYASFFNPAGSGRTAVIKRIAVRSNAVAAANYVNLTLRRTTAASAGTQIAAANIPKKHNDSSNPVAEVRHTGVTVTFAGVTDSRILGQPQSGTTGAFYSVRDITFGANDEKLVLQPGEGVAVYQEAAGDADQRIRAYVEWEEVTSAPSAQTEFLFAFPRVENAAAANYVYNSFFNPAASGKTAIVKRIWFGSETCDTTAVYTNNIVLRRTSAASAGTAITASNVPKKHTGSVNSVMEFRHTGVTVTMVGGADARLGHVTPCGAAGQPHGWMQLDFQANDEKLILQPGQGIALMSDATGDVDQLNRMIVEWQEVASGSTPASQGEYVWASPRVEVAAALNT
;
A
#
# COMPACT_ATOMS: atom_id res chain seq x y z
N MET A 1 16.90 -42.87 -12.64
CA MET A 1 15.51 -42.97 -13.16
C MET A 1 14.43 -42.67 -12.10
N TRP A 2 14.65 -42.99 -10.81
CA TRP A 2 13.66 -42.81 -9.74
C TRP A 2 13.38 -41.34 -9.33
N ARG A 3 14.38 -40.43 -9.41
CA ARG A 3 14.20 -39.00 -9.07
C ARG A 3 13.22 -38.24 -9.98
N LYS A 4 13.07 -38.64 -11.26
CA LYS A 4 12.11 -37.99 -12.18
C LYS A 4 10.67 -38.42 -11.90
N ARG A 5 10.43 -39.67 -11.46
CA ARG A 5 9.08 -40.18 -11.15
C ARG A 5 8.51 -39.57 -9.86
N GLY A 6 9.35 -39.30 -8.86
CA GLY A 6 8.92 -38.64 -7.62
C GLY A 6 8.43 -37.19 -7.81
N ARG A 7 9.05 -36.42 -8.71
CA ARG A 7 8.61 -35.05 -9.02
C ARG A 7 7.27 -35.01 -9.75
N VAL A 8 7.04 -35.92 -10.69
CA VAL A 8 5.76 -36.01 -11.41
C VAL A 8 4.64 -36.40 -10.44
N LEU A 9 4.88 -37.36 -9.55
CA LEU A 9 3.88 -37.79 -8.56
C LEU A 9 3.53 -36.67 -7.56
N ALA A 10 4.52 -35.89 -7.11
CA ALA A 10 4.31 -34.75 -6.22
C ALA A 10 3.50 -33.63 -6.89
N VAL A 11 3.77 -33.34 -8.16
CA VAL A 11 2.99 -32.36 -8.94
C VAL A 11 1.55 -32.83 -9.13
N VAL A 12 1.33 -34.10 -9.45
CA VAL A 12 -0.01 -34.67 -9.61
C VAL A 12 -0.80 -34.60 -8.30
N LEU A 13 -0.19 -34.97 -7.17
CA LEU A 13 -0.83 -34.87 -5.84
C LEU A 13 -1.16 -33.42 -5.47
N MET A 14 -0.27 -32.46 -5.78
CA MET A 14 -0.50 -31.04 -5.51
C MET A 14 -1.63 -30.47 -6.38
N VAL A 15 -1.70 -30.88 -7.64
CA VAL A 15 -2.79 -30.52 -8.58
C VAL A 15 -4.12 -31.10 -8.09
N SER A 16 -4.15 -32.35 -7.64
CA SER A 16 -5.36 -32.99 -7.12
C SER A 16 -5.88 -32.30 -5.85
N VAL A 17 -4.98 -31.91 -4.93
CA VAL A 17 -5.37 -31.16 -3.73
C VAL A 17 -5.95 -29.79 -4.10
N LEU A 18 -5.33 -29.06 -5.02
CA LEU A 18 -5.79 -27.74 -5.47
C LEU A 18 -7.18 -27.82 -6.13
N LEU A 19 -7.43 -28.81 -7.00
CA LEU A 19 -8.73 -28.98 -7.65
C LEU A 19 -9.85 -29.36 -6.68
N THR A 20 -9.53 -30.03 -5.56
CA THR A 20 -10.54 -30.38 -4.53
C THR A 20 -10.86 -29.25 -3.55
N THR A 21 -10.04 -28.19 -3.50
CA THR A 21 -10.23 -27.06 -2.58
C THR A 21 -11.01 -25.88 -3.18
N GLY A 22 -11.73 -26.08 -4.29
CA GLY A 22 -12.55 -25.04 -4.92
C GLY A 22 -11.75 -23.98 -5.70
N PHE A 23 -10.56 -24.35 -6.17
CA PHE A 23 -9.71 -23.48 -6.98
C PHE A 23 -10.26 -23.38 -8.41
N ASP A 24 -10.33 -22.17 -8.97
CA ASP A 24 -10.79 -21.93 -10.34
C ASP A 24 -9.85 -22.65 -11.35
N PRO A 25 -10.35 -23.66 -12.10
CA PRO A 25 -9.53 -24.41 -13.05
C PRO A 25 -8.97 -23.53 -14.17
N ALA A 26 -9.63 -22.41 -14.50
CA ALA A 26 -9.20 -21.50 -15.56
C ALA A 26 -7.94 -20.72 -15.18
N ALA A 27 -7.87 -20.23 -13.94
CA ALA A 27 -6.68 -19.55 -13.40
C ALA A 27 -5.47 -20.50 -13.31
N PHE A 28 -5.72 -21.77 -12.97
CA PHE A 28 -4.67 -22.79 -12.89
C PHE A 28 -4.12 -23.18 -14.27
N LEU A 29 -4.99 -23.31 -15.27
CA LEU A 29 -4.58 -23.58 -16.66
C LEU A 29 -3.78 -22.42 -17.27
N GLN A 30 -4.11 -21.17 -16.92
CA GLN A 30 -3.31 -20.01 -17.32
C GLN A 30 -1.93 -20.01 -16.65
N MET A 31 -1.85 -20.36 -15.37
CA MET A 31 -0.59 -20.47 -14.64
C MET A 31 0.31 -21.57 -15.22
N ILE A 32 -0.25 -22.74 -15.53
CA ILE A 32 0.50 -23.82 -16.20
C ILE A 32 0.86 -23.43 -17.64
N GLY A 33 -0.02 -22.74 -18.37
CA GLY A 33 0.28 -22.20 -19.70
C GLY A 33 1.51 -21.30 -19.72
N GLY A 34 1.64 -20.43 -18.71
CA GLY A 34 2.82 -19.57 -18.54
C GLY A 34 4.10 -20.31 -18.14
N ILE A 35 3.99 -21.45 -17.43
CA ILE A 35 5.14 -22.27 -17.02
C ILE A 35 5.60 -23.22 -18.15
N VAL A 36 4.66 -23.69 -18.98
CA VAL A 36 4.92 -24.66 -20.06
C VAL A 36 5.31 -23.97 -21.37
N GLN A 37 4.96 -22.69 -21.58
CA GLN A 37 5.46 -21.87 -22.69
C GLN A 37 6.85 -21.25 -22.43
N GLN A 38 7.82 -22.02 -21.90
CA GLN A 38 9.22 -21.73 -22.20
C GLN A 38 9.58 -22.46 -23.49
N PRO A 39 9.73 -21.77 -24.64
CA PRO A 39 10.23 -22.40 -25.83
C PRO A 39 11.69 -22.73 -25.59
N GLY A 40 12.02 -24.02 -25.58
CA GLY A 40 13.40 -24.45 -25.74
C GLY A 40 13.94 -23.95 -27.08
N GLY A 41 15.12 -23.32 -27.04
CA GLY A 41 15.96 -23.12 -28.22
C GLY A 41 15.67 -21.89 -29.06
N ASN A 42 16.01 -20.71 -28.56
CA ASN A 42 16.96 -19.79 -29.20
C ASN A 42 17.03 -18.50 -28.36
N ALA A 43 18.24 -17.98 -28.20
CA ALA A 43 18.57 -16.87 -27.32
C ALA A 43 17.88 -15.55 -27.72
N ILE A 44 16.65 -15.37 -27.26
CA ILE A 44 16.20 -14.07 -26.78
C ILE A 44 16.25 -14.24 -25.28
N VAL A 45 17.37 -13.83 -24.68
CA VAL A 45 17.36 -13.59 -23.24
C VAL A 45 16.29 -12.53 -23.05
N ASP A 46 15.17 -12.92 -22.43
CA ASP A 46 14.04 -12.04 -22.24
C ASP A 46 14.57 -10.80 -21.52
N LYS A 47 14.61 -9.68 -22.23
CA LYS A 47 15.22 -8.44 -21.72
C LYS A 47 14.50 -7.98 -20.46
N ILE A 48 13.26 -8.41 -20.26
CA ILE A 48 12.47 -8.22 -19.04
C ILE A 48 13.01 -9.09 -17.89
N PHE A 49 13.43 -10.33 -18.16
CA PHE A 49 14.08 -11.20 -17.17
C PHE A 49 15.50 -10.73 -16.80
N LEU A 50 16.26 -10.19 -17.76
CA LEU A 50 17.55 -9.54 -17.47
C LEU A 50 17.38 -8.21 -16.74
N ALA A 51 16.36 -7.42 -17.10
CA ALA A 51 15.99 -6.21 -16.37
C ALA A 51 15.60 -6.53 -14.93
N ARG A 52 14.89 -7.64 -14.70
CA ARG A 52 14.56 -8.18 -13.36
C ARG A 52 15.78 -8.55 -12.52
N GLN A 53 16.91 -8.92 -13.15
CA GLN A 53 18.17 -9.19 -12.43
C GLN A 53 19.04 -7.94 -12.25
N ASN A 54 18.72 -6.86 -12.94
CA ASN A 54 19.44 -5.59 -12.82
C ASN A 54 18.94 -4.83 -11.60
N ARG A 55 19.82 -4.58 -10.64
CA ARG A 55 19.50 -3.81 -9.43
C ARG A 55 19.11 -2.35 -9.71
N ASN A 56 19.38 -1.85 -10.91
CA ASN A 56 19.07 -0.49 -11.34
C ASN A 56 17.75 -0.40 -12.12
N VAL A 57 16.92 -1.45 -12.09
CA VAL A 57 15.59 -1.45 -12.70
C VAL A 57 14.56 -1.60 -11.59
N VAL A 58 13.64 -0.64 -11.51
CA VAL A 58 12.47 -0.68 -10.66
C VAL A 58 11.52 -1.78 -11.17
N ASP A 59 11.57 -2.97 -10.56
CA ASP A 59 10.65 -4.09 -10.82
C ASP A 59 9.36 -3.93 -9.98
N ASN A 60 8.23 -3.76 -10.65
CA ASN A 60 6.91 -3.57 -10.03
C ASN A 60 6.00 -4.81 -10.09
N PHE A 61 6.53 -5.99 -10.47
CA PHE A 61 5.74 -7.20 -10.72
C PHE A 61 5.90 -8.32 -9.67
N GLY A 62 6.46 -8.03 -8.50
CA GLY A 62 6.81 -9.05 -7.51
C GLY A 62 5.72 -9.44 -6.50
N PHE A 63 5.16 -10.65 -6.64
CA PHE A 63 4.67 -11.45 -5.49
C PHE A 63 5.79 -12.42 -5.06
N GLY A 64 6.63 -12.03 -4.11
CA GLY A 64 7.74 -12.85 -3.64
C GLY A 64 8.07 -12.63 -2.16
N VAL A 65 8.24 -13.73 -1.41
CA VAL A 65 8.68 -13.70 -0.01
C VAL A 65 10.15 -13.28 0.03
N ARG A 66 10.43 -12.13 0.67
CA ARG A 66 11.80 -11.67 0.90
C ARG A 66 12.53 -12.63 1.88
N PRO A 67 13.83 -12.90 1.69
CA PRO A 67 14.61 -13.71 2.61
C PRO A 67 14.66 -13.07 4.00
N ALA A 68 14.57 -13.90 5.05
CA ALA A 68 14.71 -13.45 6.43
C ALA A 68 16.17 -13.05 6.70
N HIS A 69 16.38 -11.88 7.30
CA HIS A 69 17.67 -11.43 7.79
C HIS A 69 17.75 -11.68 9.30
N ALA A 70 18.90 -12.12 9.79
CA ALA A 70 19.15 -12.23 11.23
C ALA A 70 19.23 -10.83 11.86
N ALA A 71 18.74 -10.69 13.10
CA ALA A 71 18.94 -9.48 13.90
C ALA A 71 20.45 -9.23 14.06
N LEU A 72 20.88 -7.99 13.83
CA LEU A 72 22.30 -7.63 13.88
C LEU A 72 22.75 -7.20 15.28
N ASP A 73 21.81 -6.89 16.19
CA ASP A 73 22.10 -6.46 17.56
C ASP A 73 21.42 -7.40 18.58
N PRO A 74 22.19 -8.07 19.46
CA PRO A 74 21.63 -8.92 20.53
C PRO A 74 20.82 -8.15 21.59
N ASN A 75 20.82 -6.81 21.58
CA ASN A 75 19.98 -5.97 22.44
C ASN A 75 18.68 -5.51 21.75
N GLU A 76 18.43 -5.88 20.50
CA GLU A 76 17.20 -5.54 19.80
C GLU A 76 16.01 -6.32 20.39
N LEU A 77 15.11 -5.59 21.04
CA LEU A 77 13.87 -6.14 21.57
C LEU A 77 12.83 -6.20 20.46
N GLU A 78 12.87 -7.28 19.66
CA GLU A 78 11.97 -7.47 18.54
C GLU A 78 10.80 -8.40 18.83
N TYR A 79 9.62 -7.99 18.35
CA TYR A 79 8.36 -8.69 18.52
C TYR A 79 7.56 -8.70 17.22
N SER A 80 6.68 -9.68 17.10
CA SER A 80 5.73 -9.76 16.00
C SER A 80 4.45 -10.42 16.47
N VAL A 81 3.31 -9.92 16.00
CA VAL A 81 2.01 -10.54 16.29
C VAL A 81 1.09 -10.44 15.09
N ASP A 82 0.37 -11.53 14.82
CA ASP A 82 -0.77 -11.58 13.90
C ASP A 82 -2.04 -11.64 14.74
N VAL A 83 -2.89 -10.64 14.59
CA VAL A 83 -4.17 -10.51 15.29
C VAL A 83 -5.29 -10.87 14.32
N GLY A 84 -6.07 -11.90 14.67
CA GLY A 84 -7.28 -12.30 13.95
C GLY A 84 -7.29 -13.79 13.57
N PRO A 85 -8.26 -14.23 12.74
CA PRO A 85 -9.29 -13.41 12.11
C PRO A 85 -10.32 -12.87 13.11
N ILE A 86 -10.63 -11.58 13.01
CA ILE A 86 -11.70 -10.92 13.77
C ILE A 86 -12.94 -10.84 12.87
N THR A 87 -14.10 -11.22 13.39
CA THR A 87 -15.38 -11.08 12.70
C THR A 87 -15.67 -9.61 12.39
N GLY A 88 -16.17 -9.36 11.18
CA GLY A 88 -16.57 -8.03 10.73
C GLY A 88 -17.70 -7.43 11.57
N SER A 89 -17.93 -6.13 11.39
CA SER A 89 -18.92 -5.37 12.15
C SER A 89 -19.80 -4.52 11.25
N ALA A 90 -21.11 -4.56 11.51
CA ALA A 90 -22.09 -3.66 10.89
C ALA A 90 -22.04 -2.22 11.46
N SER A 91 -21.25 -1.97 12.52
CA SER A 91 -21.12 -0.64 13.12
C SER A 91 -20.04 0.19 12.43
N ALA A 92 -20.36 1.43 12.06
CA ALA A 92 -19.35 2.37 11.60
C ALA A 92 -18.29 2.66 12.68
N ASN A 93 -17.07 2.99 12.25
CA ASN A 93 -15.95 3.32 13.14
C ASN A 93 -15.50 2.18 14.08
N TYR A 94 -15.83 0.92 13.76
CA TYR A 94 -15.38 -0.21 14.55
C TYR A 94 -13.86 -0.41 14.45
N VAL A 95 -13.19 -0.51 15.58
CA VAL A 95 -11.74 -0.75 15.66
C VAL A 95 -11.49 -2.24 15.88
N TYR A 96 -10.85 -2.85 14.90
CA TYR A 96 -10.51 -4.27 14.90
C TYR A 96 -9.32 -4.57 15.79
N ALA A 97 -8.25 -3.80 15.65
CA ALA A 97 -7.01 -3.97 16.40
C ALA A 97 -6.38 -2.61 16.71
N SER A 98 -5.71 -2.53 17.86
CA SER A 98 -4.92 -1.39 18.28
C SER A 98 -3.56 -1.86 18.77
N PHE A 99 -2.52 -1.14 18.36
CA PHE A 99 -1.14 -1.29 18.80
C PHE A 99 -0.76 0.03 19.45
N PHE A 100 -0.65 0.04 20.78
CA PHE A 100 -0.50 1.27 21.55
C PHE A 100 0.71 1.17 22.47
N ASN A 101 1.58 2.18 22.44
CA ASN A 101 2.67 2.31 23.39
C ASN A 101 2.17 3.14 24.59
N PRO A 102 1.96 2.55 25.78
CA PRO A 102 1.35 3.27 26.91
C PRO A 102 2.18 4.47 27.37
N ALA A 103 1.51 5.48 27.92
CA ALA A 103 2.20 6.59 28.57
C ALA A 103 3.03 6.06 29.75
N GLY A 104 4.29 6.52 29.86
CA GLY A 104 5.20 6.08 30.92
C GLY A 104 5.84 4.70 30.69
N SER A 105 5.69 4.09 29.51
CA SER A 105 6.31 2.79 29.18
C SER A 105 7.84 2.79 29.22
N GLY A 106 8.47 3.97 29.14
CA GLY A 106 9.92 4.15 29.18
C GLY A 106 10.66 3.66 27.92
N ARG A 107 9.93 3.22 26.89
CA ARG A 107 10.48 2.77 25.61
C ARG A 107 9.66 3.32 24.44
N THR A 108 10.31 3.45 23.30
CA THR A 108 9.68 3.83 22.04
C THR A 108 9.50 2.57 21.19
N ALA A 109 8.31 2.38 20.62
CA ALA A 109 8.05 1.30 19.67
C ALA A 109 8.34 1.81 18.25
N VAL A 110 9.15 1.06 17.51
CA VAL A 110 9.54 1.39 16.14
C VAL A 110 9.05 0.27 15.22
N ILE A 111 8.08 0.60 14.38
CA ILE A 111 7.39 -0.40 13.56
C ILE A 111 8.20 -0.71 12.30
N LYS A 112 8.55 -1.98 12.11
CA LYS A 112 9.30 -2.49 10.95
C LYS A 112 8.36 -2.91 9.81
N ARG A 113 7.22 -3.49 10.14
CA ARG A 113 6.23 -3.96 9.15
C ARG A 113 4.82 -3.88 9.71
N ILE A 114 3.87 -3.50 8.86
CA ILE A 114 2.43 -3.57 9.13
C ILE A 114 1.75 -4.21 7.93
N ALA A 115 0.89 -5.19 8.18
CA ALA A 115 0.00 -5.71 7.14
C ALA A 115 -1.44 -5.77 7.64
N VAL A 116 -2.37 -5.43 6.76
CA VAL A 116 -3.81 -5.53 7.01
C VAL A 116 -4.45 -6.36 5.90
N ARG A 117 -5.40 -7.21 6.29
CA ARG A 117 -6.13 -8.07 5.37
C ARG A 117 -7.61 -8.12 5.73
N SER A 118 -8.46 -8.14 4.71
CA SER A 118 -9.86 -8.53 4.86
C SER A 118 -10.17 -9.69 3.91
N ASN A 119 -10.87 -10.70 4.38
CA ASN A 119 -11.51 -11.71 3.53
C ASN A 119 -13.01 -11.67 3.79
N ALA A 120 -13.83 -11.98 2.79
CA ALA A 120 -15.26 -12.20 3.01
C ALA A 120 -15.57 -13.70 3.02
N VAL A 121 -16.49 -14.12 3.90
CA VAL A 121 -17.02 -15.49 3.94
C VAL A 121 -18.31 -15.65 3.13
N ALA A 122 -18.99 -14.54 2.84
CA ALA A 122 -20.14 -14.42 1.96
C ALA A 122 -20.11 -13.07 1.22
N ALA A 123 -21.20 -12.70 0.55
CA ALA A 123 -21.34 -11.36 -0.03
C ALA A 123 -21.27 -10.31 1.09
N ALA A 124 -20.45 -9.30 0.89
CA ALA A 124 -20.21 -8.23 1.86
C ALA A 124 -20.07 -6.88 1.14
N ASN A 125 -20.09 -5.79 1.90
CA ASN A 125 -19.93 -4.45 1.33
C ASN A 125 -18.46 -4.02 1.20
N TYR A 126 -18.20 -3.11 0.26
CA TYR A 126 -16.89 -2.51 0.04
C TYR A 126 -16.70 -1.29 0.93
N VAL A 127 -16.27 -1.52 2.17
CA VAL A 127 -15.94 -0.43 3.12
C VAL A 127 -14.43 -0.30 3.26
N ASN A 128 -13.96 0.92 3.53
CA ASN A 128 -12.54 1.18 3.68
C ASN A 128 -12.04 0.71 5.06
N LEU A 129 -11.03 -0.16 5.05
CA LEU A 129 -10.23 -0.54 6.21
C LEU A 129 -8.97 0.32 6.21
N THR A 130 -8.71 1.03 7.31
CA THR A 130 -7.61 2.00 7.38
C THR A 130 -6.80 1.87 8.64
N LEU A 131 -5.52 2.26 8.52
CA LEU A 131 -4.59 2.39 9.62
C LEU A 131 -4.41 3.87 9.95
N ARG A 132 -4.65 4.25 11.20
CA ARG A 132 -4.48 5.63 11.68
C ARG A 132 -3.76 5.68 13.01
N ARG A 133 -3.11 6.81 13.29
CA ARG A 133 -2.47 7.08 14.58
C ARG A 133 -3.50 7.30 15.69
N THR A 134 -3.13 6.91 16.90
CA THR A 134 -3.94 7.07 18.11
C THR A 134 -3.12 7.68 19.24
N THR A 135 -3.80 8.33 20.19
CA THR A 135 -3.22 8.92 21.42
C THR A 135 -3.71 8.24 22.69
N ALA A 136 -4.67 7.32 22.57
CA ALA A 136 -5.16 6.49 23.65
C ALA A 136 -5.77 5.20 23.08
N ALA A 137 -5.71 4.12 23.86
CA ALA A 137 -6.41 2.87 23.59
C ALA A 137 -6.91 2.24 24.90
N SER A 138 -8.13 1.71 24.89
CA SER A 138 -8.77 1.02 26.02
C SER A 138 -9.83 0.04 25.52
N ALA A 139 -10.50 -0.66 26.45
CA ALA A 139 -11.48 -1.70 26.12
C ALA A 139 -10.92 -2.80 25.20
N GLY A 140 -11.81 -3.53 24.52
CA GLY A 140 -11.48 -4.72 23.73
C GLY A 140 -10.87 -5.85 24.54
N THR A 141 -10.39 -6.87 23.85
CA THR A 141 -9.59 -7.96 24.41
C THR A 141 -8.11 -7.63 24.28
N GLN A 142 -7.41 -7.58 25.41
CA GLN A 142 -5.96 -7.37 25.43
C GLN A 142 -5.23 -8.70 25.33
N ILE A 143 -4.23 -8.76 24.44
CA ILE A 143 -3.25 -9.85 24.45
C ILE A 143 -2.27 -9.54 25.58
N ALA A 144 -2.19 -10.42 26.58
CA ALA A 144 -1.24 -10.24 27.68
C ALA A 144 0.20 -10.17 27.13
N ALA A 145 1.03 -9.26 27.67
CA ALA A 145 2.39 -9.04 27.17
C ALA A 145 3.25 -10.32 27.16
N ALA A 146 3.04 -11.21 28.14
CA ALA A 146 3.71 -12.51 28.21
C ALA A 146 3.33 -13.49 27.08
N ASN A 147 2.20 -13.27 26.41
CA ASN A 147 1.70 -14.10 25.32
C ASN A 147 2.06 -13.53 23.94
N ILE A 148 2.70 -12.36 23.87
CA ILE A 148 3.18 -11.81 22.60
C ILE A 148 4.45 -12.56 22.20
N PRO A 149 4.51 -13.16 21.00
CA PRO A 149 5.71 -13.85 20.54
C PRO A 149 6.92 -12.93 20.50
N LYS A 150 7.99 -13.38 21.16
CA LYS A 150 9.32 -12.77 21.09
C LYS A 150 10.07 -13.42 19.94
N LYS A 151 10.82 -12.64 19.18
CA LYS A 151 11.73 -13.24 18.19
C LYS A 151 12.93 -13.92 18.84
N HIS A 152 13.35 -13.42 19.99
CA HIS A 152 14.39 -14.01 20.83
C HIS A 152 13.85 -14.28 22.24
N ASN A 153 14.00 -15.50 22.75
CA ASN A 153 13.35 -15.89 24.00
C ASN A 153 13.93 -15.18 25.25
N ASP A 154 15.18 -14.71 25.17
CA ASP A 154 15.82 -13.95 26.24
C ASP A 154 15.35 -12.48 26.31
N SER A 155 14.59 -12.01 25.31
CA SER A 155 14.02 -10.67 25.34
C SER A 155 13.02 -10.53 26.49
N SER A 156 12.93 -9.34 27.07
CA SER A 156 11.86 -9.01 28.00
C SER A 156 10.48 -9.10 27.33
N ASN A 157 9.39 -9.12 28.11
CA ASN A 157 8.07 -8.91 27.51
C ASN A 157 7.99 -7.48 26.92
N PRO A 158 7.21 -7.27 25.85
CA PRO A 158 6.99 -5.93 25.30
C PRO A 158 6.24 -5.05 26.28
N VAL A 159 6.49 -3.75 26.22
CA VAL A 159 5.71 -2.72 26.93
C VAL A 159 4.53 -2.22 26.10
N ALA A 160 4.57 -2.42 24.77
CA ALA A 160 3.45 -2.10 23.90
C ALA A 160 2.21 -2.97 24.20
N GLU A 161 1.04 -2.34 24.25
CA GLU A 161 -0.25 -2.98 24.38
C GLU A 161 -0.84 -3.34 23.02
N VAL A 162 -1.26 -4.60 22.88
CA VAL A 162 -2.01 -5.09 21.73
C VAL A 162 -3.42 -5.45 22.15
N ARG A 163 -4.41 -4.77 21.59
CA ARG A 163 -5.83 -4.96 21.87
C ARG A 163 -6.58 -5.28 20.58
N HIS A 164 -7.64 -6.07 20.68
CA HIS A 164 -8.48 -6.43 19.54
C HIS A 164 -9.95 -6.57 19.90
N THR A 165 -10.81 -6.71 18.89
CA THR A 165 -12.26 -6.93 19.05
C THR A 165 -12.96 -5.76 19.77
N GLY A 166 -13.19 -4.66 19.06
CA GLY A 166 -13.99 -3.54 19.57
C GLY A 166 -13.21 -2.66 20.54
N VAL A 167 -11.97 -2.34 20.17
CA VAL A 167 -11.10 -1.47 20.96
C VAL A 167 -11.64 -0.04 20.93
N THR A 168 -11.62 0.66 22.06
CA THR A 168 -11.90 2.10 22.10
C THR A 168 -10.58 2.85 21.94
N VAL A 169 -10.47 3.73 20.96
CA VAL A 169 -9.26 4.53 20.72
C VAL A 169 -9.58 6.00 20.55
N THR A 170 -8.62 6.86 20.85
CA THR A 170 -8.64 8.27 20.45
C THR A 170 -7.73 8.45 19.25
N PHE A 171 -8.28 8.79 18.09
CA PHE A 171 -7.48 9.02 16.89
C PHE A 171 -6.76 10.37 16.92
N ALA A 172 -5.52 10.39 16.43
CA ALA A 172 -4.79 11.62 16.15
C ALA A 172 -5.22 12.15 14.77
N GLY A 173 -5.98 13.25 14.74
CA GLY A 173 -6.51 13.86 13.53
C GLY A 173 -7.88 13.34 13.10
N VAL A 174 -8.36 13.79 11.93
CA VAL A 174 -9.68 13.40 11.38
C VAL A 174 -9.57 12.18 10.45
N THR A 175 -10.70 11.72 9.92
CA THR A 175 -10.80 10.55 9.02
C THR A 175 -9.82 10.59 7.83
N ASP A 176 -9.38 11.78 7.42
CA ASP A 176 -8.35 11.94 6.40
C ASP A 176 -6.94 11.53 6.80
N SER A 177 -6.68 11.29 8.09
CA SER A 177 -5.33 11.03 8.62
C SER A 177 -4.87 9.58 8.46
N ARG A 178 -5.01 9.03 7.25
CA ARG A 178 -4.75 7.62 6.91
C ARG A 178 -3.28 7.39 6.60
N ILE A 179 -2.66 6.47 7.33
CA ILE A 179 -1.32 5.97 6.99
C ILE A 179 -1.44 4.95 5.85
N LEU A 180 -2.37 4.01 6.00
CA LEU A 180 -2.72 3.00 4.99
C LEU A 180 -4.22 2.92 4.83
N GLY A 181 -4.66 2.46 3.67
CA GLY A 181 -6.05 2.11 3.42
C GLY A 181 -6.17 0.99 2.39
N GLN A 182 -7.29 0.26 2.47
CA GLN A 182 -7.74 -0.67 1.43
C GLN A 182 -9.26 -0.88 1.51
N PRO A 183 -9.94 -1.18 0.40
CA PRO A 183 -11.30 -1.69 0.45
C PRO A 183 -11.30 -3.06 1.11
N GLN A 184 -12.26 -3.32 1.98
CA GLN A 184 -12.56 -4.64 2.49
C GLN A 184 -13.08 -5.52 1.36
N SER A 185 -12.90 -6.83 1.52
CA SER A 185 -13.40 -7.83 0.57
C SER A 185 -14.93 -7.80 0.53
N GLY A 186 -15.51 -7.65 -0.65
CA GLY A 186 -16.96 -7.70 -0.87
C GLY A 186 -17.52 -9.05 -1.30
N THR A 187 -16.65 -10.03 -1.60
CA THR A 187 -17.08 -11.37 -2.04
C THR A 187 -16.11 -12.45 -1.59
N THR A 188 -16.59 -13.68 -1.48
CA THR A 188 -15.79 -14.85 -1.12
C THR A 188 -14.73 -15.14 -2.18
N GLY A 189 -13.52 -15.50 -1.76
CA GLY A 189 -12.42 -15.86 -2.67
C GLY A 189 -11.66 -14.68 -3.28
N ALA A 190 -12.06 -13.43 -2.98
CA ALA A 190 -11.32 -12.24 -3.36
C ALA A 190 -9.95 -12.16 -2.68
N PHE A 191 -8.94 -11.75 -3.44
CA PHE A 191 -7.54 -11.69 -2.99
C PHE A 191 -6.89 -10.30 -3.10
N TYR A 192 -7.67 -9.26 -3.43
CA TYR A 192 -7.18 -7.87 -3.55
C TYR A 192 -7.11 -7.12 -2.21
N SER A 193 -7.86 -7.55 -1.18
CA SER A 193 -7.97 -6.82 0.09
C SER A 193 -6.81 -7.16 1.06
N VAL A 194 -5.59 -6.91 0.57
CA VAL A 194 -4.36 -7.02 1.36
C VAL A 194 -3.46 -5.81 1.10
N ARG A 195 -2.90 -5.26 2.19
CA ARG A 195 -1.88 -4.22 2.16
C ARG A 195 -0.81 -4.59 3.15
N ASP A 196 0.43 -4.51 2.68
CA ASP A 196 1.62 -4.83 3.44
C ASP A 196 2.63 -3.74 3.17
N ILE A 197 3.09 -3.11 4.25
CA ILE A 197 4.22 -2.20 4.19
C ILE A 197 5.32 -2.74 5.08
N THR A 198 6.48 -2.92 4.45
CA THR A 198 7.75 -3.15 5.13
C THR A 198 8.62 -1.92 4.91
N PHE A 199 9.16 -1.36 5.98
CA PHE A 199 10.08 -0.23 5.90
C PHE A 199 11.49 -0.74 5.62
N GLY A 200 12.16 -0.14 4.62
CA GLY A 200 13.54 -0.45 4.30
C GLY A 200 14.52 -0.02 5.39
N ALA A 201 15.78 -0.46 5.28
CA ALA A 201 16.82 -0.09 6.24
C ALA A 201 17.07 1.43 6.29
N ASN A 202 16.92 2.12 5.15
CA ASN A 202 17.13 3.55 4.99
C ASN A 202 15.83 4.37 5.05
N ASP A 203 14.71 3.73 5.39
CA ASP A 203 13.44 4.44 5.57
C ASP A 203 13.27 4.82 7.02
N GLU A 204 12.79 6.04 7.25
CA GLU A 204 12.21 6.36 8.54
C GLU A 204 11.05 5.39 8.78
N LYS A 205 11.15 4.65 9.88
CA LYS A 205 10.12 3.73 10.33
C LYS A 205 8.98 4.50 10.99
N LEU A 206 7.82 3.88 11.14
CA LEU A 206 6.76 4.49 11.95
C LEU A 206 7.13 4.38 13.44
N VAL A 207 7.35 5.53 14.07
CA VAL A 207 7.79 5.65 15.47
C VAL A 207 6.61 6.03 16.35
N LEU A 208 6.39 5.23 17.40
CA LEU A 208 5.33 5.38 18.39
C LEU A 208 5.97 5.64 19.76
N GLN A 209 6.01 6.91 20.16
CA GLN A 209 6.48 7.34 21.48
C GLN A 209 5.53 6.87 22.59
N PRO A 210 5.94 6.90 23.88
CA PRO A 210 5.01 6.68 24.98
C PRO A 210 3.78 7.59 24.88
N GLY A 211 2.58 6.98 24.92
CA GLY A 211 1.29 7.65 24.71
C GLY A 211 0.80 7.67 23.26
N GLU A 212 1.52 7.03 22.33
CA GLU A 212 1.15 6.97 20.91
C GLU A 212 0.85 5.55 20.46
N GLY A 213 -0.03 5.41 19.46
CA GLY A 213 -0.33 4.12 18.86
C GLY A 213 -0.79 4.22 17.42
N VAL A 214 -1.22 3.07 16.90
CA VAL A 214 -1.99 2.94 15.67
C VAL A 214 -3.15 1.98 15.85
N ALA A 215 -4.20 2.19 15.07
CA ALA A 215 -5.36 1.32 15.07
C ALA A 215 -5.82 1.01 13.64
N VAL A 216 -6.27 -0.23 13.46
CA VAL A 216 -6.93 -0.74 12.25
C VAL A 216 -8.43 -0.65 12.48
N TYR A 217 -9.11 0.17 11.69
CA TYR A 217 -10.54 0.42 11.84
C TYR A 217 -11.26 0.55 10.51
N GLN A 218 -12.58 0.32 10.52
CA GLN A 218 -13.46 0.56 9.38
C GLN A 218 -14.07 1.96 9.44
N GLU A 219 -14.13 2.65 8.31
CA GLU A 219 -14.62 4.03 8.27
C GLU A 219 -16.14 4.15 8.23
N ALA A 220 -16.82 3.15 7.69
CA ALA A 220 -18.27 3.10 7.54
C ALA A 220 -18.85 1.79 8.12
N ALA A 221 -20.18 1.67 8.13
CA ALA A 221 -20.86 0.44 8.52
C ALA A 221 -20.47 -0.68 7.56
N GLY A 222 -19.80 -1.71 8.07
CA GLY A 222 -19.27 -2.84 7.32
C GLY A 222 -20.26 -4.01 7.30
N ASP A 223 -19.72 -5.22 7.22
CA ASP A 223 -20.51 -6.45 7.18
C ASP A 223 -19.93 -7.50 8.15
N ALA A 224 -20.81 -8.29 8.78
CA ALA A 224 -20.41 -9.37 9.68
C ALA A 224 -19.71 -10.54 8.95
N ASP A 225 -19.89 -10.65 7.63
CA ASP A 225 -19.26 -11.66 6.79
C ASP A 225 -17.81 -11.34 6.43
N GLN A 226 -17.26 -10.24 6.92
CA GLN A 226 -15.84 -9.93 6.78
C GLN A 226 -14.99 -10.62 7.87
N ARG A 227 -13.73 -10.91 7.56
CA ARG A 227 -12.72 -11.49 8.47
C ARG A 227 -11.45 -10.66 8.36
N ILE A 228 -11.18 -9.88 9.41
CA ILE A 228 -10.07 -8.93 9.42
C ILE A 228 -8.86 -9.53 10.13
N ARG A 229 -7.68 -9.34 9.55
CA ARG A 229 -6.39 -9.65 10.18
C ARG A 229 -5.48 -8.43 10.16
N ALA A 230 -4.74 -8.26 11.23
CA ALA A 230 -3.73 -7.21 11.36
C ALA A 230 -2.43 -7.82 11.88
N TYR A 231 -1.36 -7.65 11.11
CA TYR A 231 -0.02 -8.05 11.49
C TYR A 231 0.82 -6.81 11.78
N VAL A 232 1.61 -6.87 12.85
CA VAL A 232 2.63 -5.87 13.13
C VAL A 232 3.92 -6.54 13.56
N GLU A 233 5.03 -5.91 13.18
CA GLU A 233 6.37 -6.25 13.61
C GLU A 233 7.07 -4.97 14.08
N TRP A 234 7.67 -5.00 15.26
CA TRP A 234 8.29 -3.82 15.85
C TRP A 234 9.50 -4.17 16.69
N GLU A 235 10.34 -3.17 16.91
CA GLU A 235 11.36 -3.16 17.96
C GLU A 235 10.97 -2.17 19.07
N GLU A 236 11.42 -2.43 20.30
CA GLU A 236 11.36 -1.47 21.39
C GLU A 236 12.76 -0.95 21.72
N VAL A 237 12.92 0.38 21.71
CA VAL A 237 14.19 1.05 21.98
C VAL A 237 14.06 2.00 23.17
N THR A 238 15.14 2.19 23.91
CA THR A 238 15.19 3.12 25.05
C THR A 238 15.36 4.58 24.63
N SER A 239 15.85 4.82 23.42
CA SER A 239 16.01 6.14 22.82
C SER A 239 15.41 6.14 21.42
N ALA A 240 14.47 7.06 21.19
CA ALA A 240 13.82 7.17 19.89
C ALA A 240 14.82 7.54 18.78
N PRO A 241 14.70 6.94 17.58
CA PRO A 241 15.42 7.41 16.41
C PRO A 241 15.09 8.88 16.11
N SER A 242 16.05 9.63 15.56
CA SER A 242 15.81 11.01 15.15
C SER A 242 14.80 11.10 14.01
N ALA A 243 13.91 12.09 14.07
CA ALA A 243 12.98 12.40 12.99
C ALA A 243 13.72 12.72 11.68
N GLN A 244 13.28 12.14 10.55
CA GLN A 244 13.90 12.34 9.22
C GLN A 244 12.99 13.08 8.24
N THR A 245 11.88 13.65 8.75
CA THR A 245 10.86 14.36 7.97
C THR A 245 10.33 13.54 6.81
N GLU A 246 10.10 12.24 7.06
CA GLU A 246 9.38 11.36 6.16
C GLU A 246 7.93 11.16 6.58
N PHE A 247 7.12 10.91 5.55
CA PHE A 247 5.69 10.79 5.66
C PHE A 247 5.20 9.63 4.81
N LEU A 248 4.06 9.08 5.20
CA LEU A 248 3.34 8.06 4.45
C LEU A 248 1.86 8.39 4.55
N PHE A 249 1.22 8.54 3.39
CA PHE A 249 -0.14 9.02 3.31
C PHE A 249 -0.95 8.23 2.29
N ALA A 250 -2.11 7.74 2.70
CA ALA A 250 -3.10 7.13 1.83
C ALA A 250 -4.25 8.11 1.57
N PHE A 251 -4.46 8.49 0.31
CA PHE A 251 -5.60 9.32 -0.05
C PHE A 251 -6.93 8.60 0.27
N PRO A 252 -8.02 9.36 0.51
CA PRO A 252 -9.36 8.79 0.48
C PRO A 252 -9.57 8.00 -0.82
N ARG A 253 -10.36 6.93 -0.72
CA ARG A 253 -10.85 6.24 -1.92
C ARG A 253 -11.75 7.20 -2.69
N VAL A 254 -11.68 7.17 -4.01
CA VAL A 254 -12.53 7.98 -4.90
C VAL A 254 -13.21 7.09 -5.92
N GLU A 255 -14.53 7.08 -5.90
CA GLU A 255 -15.41 6.32 -6.79
C GLU A 255 -15.73 7.10 -8.08
N ASN A 256 -15.71 8.43 -8.05
CA ASN A 256 -16.18 9.22 -9.18
C ASN A 256 -15.23 9.11 -10.39
N ALA A 257 -15.67 8.48 -11.49
CA ALA A 257 -14.86 8.39 -12.71
C ALA A 257 -15.61 8.59 -14.03
N ALA A 258 -16.91 8.91 -14.08
CA ALA A 258 -17.65 9.06 -15.34
C ALA A 258 -17.24 10.27 -16.22
N ALA A 259 -16.16 10.98 -15.89
CA ALA A 259 -15.61 12.08 -16.69
C ALA A 259 -14.21 11.73 -17.22
N ALA A 260 -13.94 12.11 -18.46
CA ALA A 260 -12.60 12.05 -19.02
C ALA A 260 -11.67 13.06 -18.33
N ASN A 261 -10.40 12.70 -18.14
CA ASN A 261 -9.41 13.55 -17.46
C ASN A 261 -9.79 13.91 -16.02
N TYR A 262 -10.60 13.07 -15.36
CA TYR A 262 -10.97 13.28 -13.97
C TYR A 262 -9.75 13.04 -13.08
N VAL A 263 -9.43 14.02 -12.24
CA VAL A 263 -8.32 13.92 -11.30
C VAL A 263 -8.84 13.46 -9.94
N TYR A 264 -8.46 12.24 -9.56
CA TYR A 264 -8.84 11.62 -8.30
C TYR A 264 -8.11 12.28 -7.13
N ASN A 265 -6.78 12.42 -7.27
CA ASN A 265 -5.89 12.88 -6.22
C ASN A 265 -4.76 13.73 -6.80
N SER A 266 -4.32 14.76 -6.07
CA SER A 266 -3.07 15.48 -6.35
C SER A 266 -2.18 15.54 -5.13
N PHE A 267 -0.89 15.28 -5.34
CA PHE A 267 0.19 15.50 -4.40
C PHE A 267 1.12 16.56 -4.98
N PHE A 268 1.07 17.77 -4.43
CA PHE A 268 1.68 18.95 -5.02
C PHE A 268 2.62 19.64 -4.02
N ASN A 269 3.78 20.10 -4.48
CA ASN A 269 4.71 20.90 -3.70
C ASN A 269 4.44 22.40 -3.99
N PRO A 270 3.86 23.18 -3.05
CA PRO A 270 3.59 24.60 -3.30
C PRO A 270 4.85 25.39 -3.63
N ALA A 271 4.75 26.39 -4.50
CA ALA A 271 5.90 27.20 -4.92
C ALA A 271 6.63 27.90 -3.76
N ALA A 272 5.92 28.18 -2.66
CA ALA A 272 6.47 28.84 -1.47
C ALA A 272 6.92 27.86 -0.37
N SER A 273 6.97 26.54 -0.62
CA SER A 273 7.22 25.53 0.43
C SER A 273 8.62 25.62 1.05
N GLY A 274 9.61 26.13 0.30
CA GLY A 274 11.02 26.12 0.70
C GLY A 274 11.62 24.72 0.85
N LYS A 275 10.90 23.67 0.43
CA LYS A 275 11.30 22.27 0.55
C LYS A 275 11.21 21.57 -0.80
N THR A 276 11.95 20.47 -0.90
CA THR A 276 11.84 19.51 -2.00
C THR A 276 11.30 18.21 -1.43
N ALA A 277 10.31 17.62 -2.10
CA ALA A 277 9.85 16.27 -1.78
C ALA A 277 10.62 15.24 -2.62
N ILE A 278 11.24 14.29 -1.92
CA ILE A 278 11.90 13.12 -2.48
C ILE A 278 10.92 11.96 -2.34
N VAL A 279 10.29 11.55 -3.45
CA VAL A 279 9.31 10.47 -3.42
C VAL A 279 10.03 9.12 -3.39
N LYS A 280 9.70 8.32 -2.38
CA LYS A 280 10.29 6.99 -2.14
C LYS A 280 9.43 5.88 -2.75
N ARG A 281 8.12 5.95 -2.54
CA ARG A 281 7.16 4.97 -3.05
C ARG A 281 5.84 5.62 -3.44
N ILE A 282 5.23 5.11 -4.50
CA ILE A 282 3.87 5.47 -4.91
C ILE A 282 3.10 4.19 -5.17
N TRP A 283 1.93 4.05 -4.55
CA TRP A 283 0.96 3.04 -4.93
C TRP A 283 -0.23 3.73 -5.56
N PHE A 284 -0.72 3.23 -6.69
CA PHE A 284 -1.83 3.88 -7.39
C PHE A 284 -2.63 2.93 -8.27
N GLY A 285 -3.87 3.32 -8.57
CA GLY A 285 -4.76 2.62 -9.48
C GLY A 285 -6.16 2.43 -8.89
N SER A 286 -6.88 1.44 -9.38
CA SER A 286 -8.12 0.90 -8.84
C SER A 286 -7.83 -0.27 -7.89
N GLU A 287 -8.25 -0.14 -6.63
CA GLU A 287 -8.05 -1.17 -5.60
C GLU A 287 -9.00 -2.36 -5.77
N THR A 288 -10.20 -2.10 -6.28
CA THR A 288 -11.22 -3.08 -6.69
C THR A 288 -12.28 -2.34 -7.49
N CYS A 289 -13.21 -3.09 -8.05
CA CYS A 289 -14.40 -2.60 -8.69
C CYS A 289 -15.63 -3.18 -8.00
N ASP A 290 -16.77 -2.52 -8.15
CA ASP A 290 -18.05 -3.12 -7.82
C ASP A 290 -18.63 -3.94 -8.98
N THR A 291 -19.88 -4.40 -8.82
CA THR A 291 -20.54 -5.33 -9.73
C THR A 291 -20.86 -4.79 -11.12
N THR A 292 -20.86 -3.48 -11.33
CA THR A 292 -21.27 -2.86 -12.61
C THR A 292 -20.12 -2.23 -13.39
N ALA A 293 -18.89 -2.29 -12.86
CA ALA A 293 -17.71 -1.73 -13.52
C ALA A 293 -17.43 -2.32 -14.90
N VAL A 294 -17.03 -1.46 -15.84
CA VAL A 294 -16.63 -1.79 -17.20
C VAL A 294 -15.21 -1.27 -17.48
N TYR A 295 -14.47 -1.94 -18.38
CA TYR A 295 -13.19 -1.47 -18.91
C TYR A 295 -13.37 -0.25 -19.82
N THR A 296 -13.50 0.94 -19.25
CA THR A 296 -13.82 2.17 -20.00
C THR A 296 -12.65 3.15 -20.11
N ASN A 297 -11.68 3.07 -19.20
CA ASN A 297 -10.56 4.02 -19.10
C ASN A 297 -9.24 3.35 -18.73
N ASN A 298 -8.21 4.18 -18.64
CA ASN A 298 -6.97 3.87 -17.94
C ASN A 298 -6.76 4.87 -16.81
N ILE A 299 -6.13 4.40 -15.74
CA ILE A 299 -5.71 5.21 -14.61
C ILE A 299 -4.23 5.52 -14.79
N VAL A 300 -3.86 6.80 -14.75
CA VAL A 300 -2.50 7.24 -14.98
C VAL A 300 -1.98 8.12 -13.87
N LEU A 301 -0.67 8.03 -13.68
CA LEU A 301 0.10 8.92 -12.83
C LEU A 301 0.90 9.88 -13.71
N ARG A 302 0.75 11.18 -13.50
CA ARG A 302 1.40 12.21 -14.34
C ARG A 302 1.91 13.38 -13.51
N ARG A 303 2.93 14.07 -14.03
CA ARG A 303 3.48 15.29 -13.41
C ARG A 303 2.55 16.50 -13.61
N THR A 304 2.55 17.39 -12.63
CA THR A 304 1.77 18.63 -12.64
C THR A 304 2.63 19.82 -12.25
N SER A 305 2.23 21.02 -12.69
CA SER A 305 2.85 22.30 -12.33
C SER A 305 1.93 23.21 -11.52
N ALA A 306 0.68 22.79 -11.30
CA ALA A 306 -0.28 23.44 -10.43
C ALA A 306 -1.37 22.45 -10.01
N ALA A 307 -1.98 22.68 -8.84
CA ALA A 307 -3.17 21.99 -8.36
C ALA A 307 -4.11 22.99 -7.68
N SER A 308 -5.41 22.86 -7.90
CA SER A 308 -6.46 23.69 -7.31
C SER A 308 -7.79 22.93 -7.27
N ALA A 309 -8.86 23.54 -6.75
CA ALA A 309 -10.18 22.90 -6.59
C ALA A 309 -10.14 21.58 -5.80
N GLY A 310 -11.21 20.79 -5.85
CA GLY A 310 -11.38 19.59 -5.02
C GLY A 310 -11.35 19.86 -3.52
N THR A 311 -11.34 18.78 -2.74
CA THR A 311 -11.25 18.82 -1.28
C THR A 311 -9.79 18.79 -0.85
N ALA A 312 -9.35 19.85 -0.17
CA ALA A 312 -8.00 19.94 0.38
C ALA A 312 -7.93 19.21 1.74
N ILE A 313 -6.79 18.55 1.98
CA ILE A 313 -6.49 17.95 3.28
C ILE A 313 -5.50 18.85 4.00
N THR A 314 -5.91 19.32 5.18
CA THR A 314 -5.06 20.17 6.02
C THR A 314 -3.77 19.45 6.42
N ALA A 315 -2.64 20.15 6.39
CA ALA A 315 -1.32 19.59 6.72
C ALA A 315 -1.24 18.92 8.11
N SER A 316 -2.06 19.34 9.07
CA SER A 316 -2.16 18.72 10.40
C SER A 316 -2.78 17.32 10.39
N ASN A 317 -3.53 16.99 9.34
CA ASN A 317 -4.14 15.67 9.14
C ASN A 317 -3.23 14.74 8.31
N VAL A 318 -2.08 15.20 7.84
CA VAL A 318 -1.11 14.33 7.16
C VAL A 318 -0.35 13.54 8.23
N PRO A 319 -0.44 12.20 8.25
CA PRO A 319 0.23 11.40 9.27
C PRO A 319 1.74 11.52 9.18
N LYS A 320 2.36 11.71 10.35
CA LYS A 320 3.80 11.71 10.50
C LYS A 320 4.27 10.31 10.84
N LYS A 321 5.36 9.86 10.23
CA LYS A 321 6.05 8.66 10.68
C LYS A 321 6.67 8.86 12.06
N HIS A 322 7.18 10.06 12.34
CA HIS A 322 7.71 10.45 13.65
C HIS A 322 7.05 11.76 14.11
N THR A 323 6.46 11.80 15.32
CA THR A 323 5.74 12.99 15.82
C THR A 323 6.63 14.20 16.06
N GLY A 324 7.93 13.98 16.26
CA GLY A 324 8.95 15.04 16.28
C GLY A 324 9.15 15.77 14.94
N SER A 325 8.62 15.24 13.82
CA SER A 325 8.60 15.97 12.54
C SER A 325 7.59 17.12 12.58
N VAL A 326 7.88 18.19 11.85
CA VAL A 326 6.88 19.22 11.54
C VAL A 326 5.79 18.67 10.62
N ASN A 327 4.68 19.39 10.44
CA ASN A 327 3.68 19.01 9.44
C ASN A 327 4.29 19.09 8.04
N SER A 328 3.86 18.22 7.14
CA SER A 328 4.26 18.25 5.74
C SER A 328 3.92 19.60 5.11
N VAL A 329 4.81 20.12 4.27
CA VAL A 329 4.54 21.34 3.48
C VAL A 329 3.83 21.05 2.16
N MET A 330 3.64 19.77 1.85
CA MET A 330 2.97 19.34 0.63
C MET A 330 1.46 19.62 0.70
N GLU A 331 0.88 19.88 -0.46
CA GLU A 331 -0.54 20.09 -0.64
C GLU A 331 -1.19 18.81 -1.18
N PHE A 332 -2.25 18.39 -0.50
CA PHE A 332 -3.00 17.18 -0.80
C PHE A 332 -4.43 17.56 -1.14
N ARG A 333 -4.89 17.16 -2.33
CA ARG A 333 -6.27 17.36 -2.75
C ARG A 333 -6.85 16.08 -3.31
N HIS A 334 -8.15 15.88 -3.14
CA HIS A 334 -8.88 14.76 -3.72
C HIS A 334 -10.25 15.17 -4.22
N THR A 335 -10.89 14.29 -4.99
CA THR A 335 -12.27 14.42 -5.48
C THR A 335 -12.48 15.67 -6.34
N GLY A 336 -12.19 15.56 -7.64
CA GLY A 336 -12.46 16.62 -8.62
C GLY A 336 -11.43 17.73 -8.56
N VAL A 337 -10.15 17.35 -8.44
CA VAL A 337 -9.04 18.29 -8.43
C VAL A 337 -8.84 18.86 -9.83
N THR A 338 -8.47 20.13 -9.92
CA THR A 338 -8.00 20.75 -11.17
C THR A 338 -6.49 20.82 -11.13
N VAL A 339 -5.81 20.35 -12.18
CA VAL A 339 -4.34 20.40 -12.26
C VAL A 339 -3.88 20.95 -13.61
N THR A 340 -2.68 21.52 -13.63
CA THR A 340 -1.97 21.82 -14.88
C THR A 340 -0.96 20.72 -15.16
N MET A 341 -1.17 19.99 -16.26
CA MET A 341 -0.31 18.86 -16.66
C MET A 341 1.02 19.34 -17.22
N VAL A 342 2.10 18.65 -16.87
CA VAL A 342 3.41 18.82 -17.50
C VAL A 342 3.57 17.78 -18.60
N GLY A 343 3.83 18.24 -19.82
CA GLY A 343 3.98 17.40 -21.01
C GLY A 343 2.66 16.97 -21.65
N GLY A 344 2.75 16.33 -22.83
CA GLY A 344 1.60 15.81 -23.58
C GLY A 344 0.99 14.54 -22.95
N ALA A 345 -0.01 13.97 -23.62
CA ALA A 345 -0.70 12.74 -23.15
C ALA A 345 0.26 11.59 -22.85
N ASP A 346 1.39 11.51 -23.56
CA ASP A 346 2.39 10.44 -23.40
C ASP A 346 3.37 10.65 -22.25
N ALA A 347 3.31 11.79 -21.55
CA ALA A 347 4.15 12.08 -20.39
C ALA A 347 3.61 11.40 -19.10
N ARG A 348 3.50 10.07 -19.14
CA ARG A 348 3.02 9.24 -18.03
C ARG A 348 4.20 8.71 -17.21
N LEU A 349 4.08 8.83 -15.88
CA LEU A 349 4.98 8.17 -14.92
C LEU A 349 4.53 6.74 -14.65
N GLY A 350 3.23 6.47 -14.78
CA GLY A 350 2.61 5.19 -14.50
C GLY A 350 1.28 5.06 -15.23
N HIS A 351 0.92 3.83 -15.60
CA HIS A 351 -0.31 3.50 -16.31
C HIS A 351 -0.83 2.17 -15.76
N VAL A 352 -2.14 2.13 -15.50
CA VAL A 352 -2.83 0.92 -15.08
C VAL A 352 -4.17 0.82 -15.80
N THR A 353 -4.45 -0.35 -16.35
CA THR A 353 -5.82 -0.70 -16.75
C THR A 353 -6.60 -1.07 -15.49
N PRO A 354 -7.65 -0.33 -15.14
CA PRO A 354 -8.47 -0.60 -13.97
C PRO A 354 -9.21 -1.93 -14.14
N CYS A 355 -9.77 -2.44 -13.05
CA CYS A 355 -10.64 -3.60 -13.11
C CYS A 355 -11.90 -3.29 -13.95
N GLY A 356 -12.44 -4.31 -14.60
CA GLY A 356 -13.69 -4.23 -15.36
C GLY A 356 -14.72 -5.27 -14.90
N ALA A 357 -14.56 -5.79 -13.68
CA ALA A 357 -15.57 -6.56 -12.96
C ALA A 357 -15.22 -6.62 -11.46
N ALA A 358 -16.25 -6.83 -10.64
CA ALA A 358 -16.09 -7.08 -9.21
C ALA A 358 -15.08 -8.19 -8.91
N GLY A 359 -14.19 -7.93 -7.96
CA GLY A 359 -13.24 -8.93 -7.47
C GLY A 359 -12.04 -9.24 -8.37
N GLN A 360 -11.87 -8.52 -9.48
CA GLN A 360 -10.66 -8.64 -10.30
C GLN A 360 -9.45 -8.06 -9.56
N PRO A 361 -8.31 -8.78 -9.54
CA PRO A 361 -7.11 -8.39 -8.79
C PRO A 361 -6.20 -7.41 -9.54
N HIS A 362 -6.56 -7.06 -10.77
CA HIS A 362 -5.77 -6.24 -11.68
C HIS A 362 -6.42 -4.86 -11.75
N GLY A 363 -5.61 -3.82 -11.57
CA GLY A 363 -6.09 -2.46 -11.39
C GLY A 363 -5.16 -1.59 -10.56
N TRP A 364 -4.15 -2.17 -9.91
CA TRP A 364 -3.25 -1.45 -9.03
C TRP A 364 -1.77 -1.68 -9.36
N MET A 365 -0.93 -0.68 -9.13
CA MET A 365 0.51 -0.71 -9.33
C MET A 365 1.25 -0.01 -8.18
N GLN A 366 2.48 -0.43 -7.95
CA GLN A 366 3.43 0.25 -7.08
C GLN A 366 4.60 0.75 -7.94
N LEU A 367 5.18 1.90 -7.58
CA LEU A 367 6.49 2.39 -8.01
C LEU A 367 7.35 2.46 -6.76
N ASP A 368 8.39 1.65 -6.68
CA ASP A 368 9.29 1.56 -5.52
C ASP A 368 10.73 1.89 -5.91
N PHE A 369 11.21 3.06 -5.50
CA PHE A 369 12.56 3.50 -5.84
C PHE A 369 13.57 2.92 -4.83
N GLN A 370 14.44 2.02 -5.27
CA GLN A 370 15.44 1.37 -4.41
C GLN A 370 16.50 2.37 -3.94
N ALA A 371 17.21 2.07 -2.86
CA ALA A 371 18.13 3.01 -2.21
C ALA A 371 19.10 3.75 -3.15
N ASN A 372 19.58 3.10 -4.22
CA ASN A 372 20.56 3.67 -5.15
C ASN A 372 19.96 4.31 -6.41
N ASP A 373 18.66 4.19 -6.64
CA ASP A 373 17.99 4.72 -7.84
C ASP A 373 17.78 6.24 -7.71
N GLU A 374 17.72 6.95 -8.84
CA GLU A 374 17.26 8.33 -8.86
C GLU A 374 15.79 8.36 -8.44
N LYS A 375 15.52 9.11 -7.37
CA LYS A 375 14.17 9.25 -6.84
C LYS A 375 13.36 10.21 -7.69
N LEU A 376 12.04 10.05 -7.66
CA LEU A 376 11.16 11.08 -8.21
C LEU A 376 11.23 12.34 -7.33
N ILE A 377 11.86 13.38 -7.86
CA ILE A 377 12.00 14.68 -7.18
C ILE A 377 10.86 15.63 -7.59
N LEU A 378 10.25 16.25 -6.58
CA LEU A 378 9.25 17.31 -6.72
C LEU A 378 9.74 18.58 -6.02
N GLN A 379 10.27 19.51 -6.82
CA GLN A 379 10.69 20.84 -6.37
C GLN A 379 9.48 21.76 -6.12
N PRO A 380 9.65 22.92 -5.47
CA PRO A 380 8.57 23.90 -5.33
C PRO A 380 7.91 24.22 -6.69
N GLY A 381 6.58 24.15 -6.73
CA GLY A 381 5.77 24.32 -7.94
C GLY A 381 5.58 23.05 -8.77
N GLN A 382 6.03 21.88 -8.29
CA GLN A 382 5.88 20.60 -8.98
C GLN A 382 5.02 19.63 -8.18
N GLY A 383 4.30 18.77 -8.88
CA GLY A 383 3.52 17.71 -8.26
C GLY A 383 3.29 16.51 -9.15
N ILE A 384 2.46 15.61 -8.64
CA ILE A 384 1.91 14.47 -9.36
C ILE A 384 0.41 14.39 -9.12
N ALA A 385 -0.31 13.82 -10.09
CA ALA A 385 -1.73 13.57 -9.98
C ALA A 385 -2.08 12.18 -10.49
N LEU A 386 -3.03 11.55 -9.80
CA LEU A 386 -3.71 10.34 -10.25
C LEU A 386 -4.98 10.76 -11.00
N MET A 387 -5.14 10.31 -12.24
CA MET A 387 -6.25 10.73 -13.09
C MET A 387 -6.70 9.65 -14.07
N SER A 388 -7.91 9.81 -14.62
CA SER A 388 -8.39 9.01 -15.75
C SER A 388 -7.89 9.59 -17.07
N ASP A 389 -7.46 8.76 -18.01
CA ASP A 389 -7.08 9.20 -19.36
C ASP A 389 -8.29 9.33 -20.32
N ALA A 390 -9.39 8.66 -20.01
CA ALA A 390 -10.63 8.63 -20.78
C ALA A 390 -11.83 8.65 -19.82
N THR A 391 -13.06 8.66 -20.36
CA THR A 391 -14.28 8.49 -19.57
C THR A 391 -14.19 7.22 -18.75
N GLY A 392 -14.09 7.35 -17.44
CA GLY A 392 -14.02 6.20 -16.53
C GLY A 392 -15.39 5.70 -16.09
N ASP A 393 -15.36 4.83 -15.09
CA ASP A 393 -16.52 4.17 -14.53
C ASP A 393 -16.65 4.46 -13.03
N VAL A 394 -17.84 4.89 -12.60
CA VAL A 394 -18.12 5.24 -11.19
C VAL A 394 -17.97 4.07 -10.23
N ASP A 395 -17.92 2.85 -10.77
CA ASP A 395 -17.83 1.61 -10.03
C ASP A 395 -16.38 1.18 -9.76
N GLN A 396 -15.40 1.96 -10.23
CA GLN A 396 -13.97 1.76 -9.99
C GLN A 396 -13.51 2.50 -8.73
N LEU A 397 -12.91 1.77 -7.78
CA LEU A 397 -12.45 2.33 -6.51
C LEU A 397 -10.98 2.77 -6.61
N ASN A 398 -10.74 4.05 -6.85
CA ASN A 398 -9.41 4.57 -7.13
C ASN A 398 -8.73 5.18 -5.89
N ARG A 399 -7.40 5.03 -5.79
CA ARG A 399 -6.60 5.64 -4.71
C ARG A 399 -5.16 5.86 -5.15
N MET A 400 -4.52 6.84 -4.53
CA MET A 400 -3.06 6.98 -4.47
C MET A 400 -2.57 6.86 -3.02
N ILE A 401 -1.41 6.24 -2.81
CA ILE A 401 -0.66 6.25 -1.55
C ILE A 401 0.75 6.71 -1.88
N VAL A 402 1.30 7.63 -1.09
CA VAL A 402 2.63 8.19 -1.35
C VAL A 402 3.46 8.10 -0.08
N GLU A 403 4.71 7.70 -0.23
CA GLU A 403 5.76 7.86 0.77
C GLU A 403 6.82 8.81 0.25
N TRP A 404 7.19 9.81 1.04
CA TRP A 404 8.19 10.80 0.65
C TRP A 404 8.97 11.31 1.86
N GLN A 405 10.11 11.92 1.55
CA GLN A 405 10.91 12.69 2.48
C GLN A 405 10.90 14.17 2.07
N GLU A 406 10.81 15.08 3.04
CA GLU A 406 10.99 16.50 2.79
C GLU A 406 12.38 16.97 3.21
N VAL A 407 13.09 17.61 2.29
CA VAL A 407 14.40 18.22 2.55
C VAL A 407 14.37 19.71 2.23
N ALA A 408 15.30 20.50 2.78
CA ALA A 408 15.46 21.88 2.36
C ALA A 408 15.73 21.95 0.85
N SER A 409 15.19 22.95 0.15
CA SER A 409 15.37 23.08 -1.31
C SER A 409 16.86 23.12 -1.72
N GLY A 410 17.70 23.77 -0.92
CA GLY A 410 19.16 23.79 -1.07
C GLY A 410 19.87 22.43 -0.86
N SER A 411 19.14 21.42 -0.39
CA SER A 411 19.62 20.04 -0.17
C SER A 411 18.96 19.06 -1.14
N THR A 412 18.41 19.56 -2.26
CA THR A 412 17.85 18.71 -3.31
C THR A 412 18.96 17.81 -3.89
N PRO A 413 18.74 16.49 -3.98
CA PRO A 413 19.71 15.59 -4.62
C PRO A 413 20.02 16.03 -6.06
N ALA A 414 21.29 15.90 -6.47
CA ALA A 414 21.69 16.16 -7.84
C ALA A 414 21.06 15.12 -8.79
N SER A 415 20.73 15.53 -10.02
CA SER A 415 20.21 14.61 -11.02
C SER A 415 21.27 13.58 -11.42
N GLN A 416 20.82 12.34 -11.63
CA GLN A 416 21.65 11.21 -12.04
C GLN A 416 21.37 10.80 -13.50
N GLY A 417 20.38 11.41 -14.15
CA GLY A 417 20.04 11.18 -15.56
C GLY A 417 19.19 9.93 -15.78
N GLU A 418 18.47 9.46 -14.77
CA GLU A 418 17.53 8.34 -14.90
C GLU A 418 16.13 8.82 -15.31
N TYR A 419 15.40 7.95 -15.99
CA TYR A 419 14.09 8.26 -16.56
C TYR A 419 13.07 7.19 -16.19
N VAL A 420 11.84 7.64 -15.91
CA VAL A 420 10.66 6.79 -15.73
C VAL A 420 9.76 6.97 -16.93
N TRP A 421 9.26 5.87 -17.49
CA TRP A 421 8.34 5.87 -18.61
C TRP A 421 7.26 4.81 -18.42
N ALA A 422 6.03 5.17 -18.75
CA ALA A 422 4.92 4.25 -18.90
C ALA A 422 4.30 4.40 -20.30
N SER A 423 4.14 3.28 -21.00
CA SER A 423 3.50 3.25 -22.32
C SER A 423 1.98 3.35 -22.20
N PRO A 424 1.29 3.85 -23.23
CA PRO A 424 -0.12 3.53 -23.38
C PRO A 424 -0.31 2.01 -23.54
N ARG A 425 -1.58 1.56 -23.42
CA ARG A 425 -1.95 0.17 -23.71
C ARG A 425 -1.49 -0.18 -25.13
N VAL A 426 -0.75 -1.29 -25.25
CA VAL A 426 -0.40 -1.86 -26.55
C VAL A 426 -1.61 -2.62 -27.06
N GLU A 427 -2.37 -2.02 -27.96
CA GLU A 427 -3.51 -2.65 -28.63
C GLU A 427 -3.11 -3.03 -30.06
N VAL A 428 -3.66 -4.13 -30.57
CA VAL A 428 -3.61 -4.39 -32.01
C VAL A 428 -4.31 -3.23 -32.68
N ALA A 429 -3.64 -2.56 -33.63
CA ALA A 429 -4.25 -1.49 -34.40
C ALA A 429 -5.62 -1.99 -34.88
N ALA A 430 -6.69 -1.28 -34.52
CA ALA A 430 -8.02 -1.61 -34.99
C ALA A 430 -7.90 -1.76 -36.50
N ALA A 431 -8.10 -2.98 -37.01
CA ALA A 431 -8.22 -3.17 -38.44
C ALA A 431 -9.35 -2.23 -38.84
N LEU A 432 -9.02 -1.21 -39.63
CA LEU A 432 -10.01 -0.40 -40.30
C LEU A 432 -10.84 -1.41 -41.10
N ASN A 433 -12.01 -1.78 -40.56
CA ASN A 433 -13.04 -2.44 -41.33
C ASN A 433 -13.51 -1.39 -42.35
N THR A 434 -12.78 -1.31 -43.45
CA THR A 434 -13.19 -0.63 -44.68
C THR A 434 -14.36 -1.36 -45.31
#